data_AF-A0A527YLD0-F1
#
_entry.id   AF-A0A527YLD0-F1
#
_cell.length_a   1.000
_cell.length_b   1.000
_cell.length_c   1.000
_cell.angle_alpha   90.00
_cell.angle_beta   90.00
_cell.angle_gamma   90.00
#
_symmetry.space_group_name_H-M   'P 1'
#
loop_
_entity.id
_entity.type
_entity.pdbx_description
1 polymer ?
#
loop_
_entity_poly.entity_id
_entity_poly.type
_entity_poly.pdbx_seq_one_letter_code
_entity_poly.pdbx_strand_id
1 'polypeptide(L)'
;VTVPAPEEHYRITKGTPKIYIKTAASGARRAQAFCGECGSHIYATSVGDGPKVYGIRVGTARQREQLIPRKQIWHRSALPWLPD
;
A
#
# COMPACT_ATOMS: atom_id res chain seq x y z
N VAL A 1 4.42 -5.95 2.55
CA VAL A 1 5.35 -4.81 2.71
C VAL A 1 4.84 -3.62 1.90
N THR A 2 4.91 -2.42 2.47
CA THR A 2 4.54 -1.16 1.79
C THR A 2 5.56 -0.08 2.07
N VAL A 3 5.76 0.82 1.11
CA VAL A 3 6.56 2.04 1.28
C VAL A 3 5.62 3.24 1.21
N PRO A 4 5.57 4.08 2.25
CA PRO A 4 4.77 5.30 2.21
C PRO A 4 5.43 6.33 1.30
N ALA A 5 4.64 6.97 0.45
CA ALA A 5 5.03 8.15 -0.32
C ALA A 5 3.96 9.24 -0.14
N PRO A 6 4.34 10.50 0.07
CA PRO A 6 3.37 11.59 0.10
C PRO A 6 2.84 11.85 -1.33
N GLU A 7 1.66 12.46 -1.43
CA GLU A 7 0.96 12.67 -2.70
C GLU A 7 1.79 13.43 -3.74
N GLU A 8 2.51 14.46 -3.31
CA GLU A 8 3.39 15.27 -4.15
C GLU A 8 4.53 14.48 -4.80
N HIS A 9 4.93 13.36 -4.21
CA HIS A 9 6.01 12.49 -4.71
C HIS A 9 5.47 11.24 -5.42
N TYR A 10 4.16 11.17 -5.67
CA TYR A 10 3.54 10.05 -6.34
C TYR A 10 2.80 10.51 -7.61
N ARG A 11 3.11 9.87 -8.74
CA ARG A 11 2.35 10.04 -9.99
C ARG A 11 2.22 8.74 -10.75
N ILE A 12 1.08 8.57 -11.42
CA ILE A 12 0.87 7.46 -12.35
C ILE A 12 1.38 7.91 -13.71
N THR A 13 2.34 7.16 -14.27
CA THR A 13 2.95 7.51 -15.56
C THR A 13 2.28 6.83 -16.75
N LYS A 14 1.56 5.73 -16.53
CA LYS A 14 0.84 4.98 -17.57
C LYS A 14 -0.31 4.19 -16.95
N GLY A 15 -1.40 4.10 -17.71
CA GLY A 15 -2.58 3.31 -17.35
C GLY A 15 -3.41 3.94 -16.24
N THR A 16 -4.56 3.34 -15.96
CA THR A 16 -5.49 3.80 -14.93
C THR A 16 -5.81 2.62 -14.01
N PRO A 17 -5.37 2.64 -12.74
CA PRO A 17 -5.70 1.59 -11.79
C PRO A 17 -7.20 1.47 -11.56
N LYS A 18 -7.69 0.24 -11.39
CA LYS A 18 -9.04 0.00 -10.87
C LYS A 18 -9.01 0.19 -9.36
N ILE A 19 -9.99 0.93 -8.83
CA ILE A 19 -10.06 1.27 -7.41
C ILE A 19 -11.17 0.47 -6.73
N TYR A 20 -10.80 -0.23 -5.65
CA TYR A 20 -11.74 -0.88 -4.74
C TYR A 20 -11.71 -0.15 -3.39
N ILE A 21 -12.88 0.25 -2.88
CA ILE A 21 -13.00 0.89 -1.57
C ILE A 21 -13.27 -0.18 -0.51
N LYS A 22 -12.29 -0.42 0.35
CA LYS A 22 -12.41 -1.33 1.49
C LYS A 22 -12.80 -0.55 2.74
N THR A 23 -13.85 -0.98 3.44
CA THR A 23 -14.15 -0.55 4.81
C THR A 23 -13.48 -1.52 5.77
N ALA A 24 -12.57 -1.03 6.61
CA ALA A 24 -11.93 -1.83 7.66
C ALA A 24 -12.90 -2.08 8.84
N ALA A 25 -12.59 -3.04 9.70
CA ALA A 25 -13.35 -3.29 10.92
C ALA A 25 -13.44 -2.07 11.84
N SER A 26 -12.48 -1.13 11.75
CA SER A 26 -12.52 0.15 12.45
C SER A 26 -13.46 1.19 11.82
N GLY A 27 -14.19 0.85 10.76
CA GLY A 27 -14.98 1.79 9.94
C GLY A 27 -14.16 2.63 8.97
N ALA A 28 -12.83 2.60 9.05
CA ALA A 28 -11.98 3.38 8.16
C ALA A 28 -12.08 2.90 6.71
N ARG A 29 -12.37 3.82 5.79
CA ARG A 29 -12.42 3.55 4.35
C ARG A 29 -11.05 3.75 3.71
N ARG A 30 -10.62 2.80 2.89
CA ARG A 30 -9.34 2.84 2.16
C ARG A 30 -9.57 2.53 0.70
N ALA A 31 -9.03 3.39 -0.17
CA ALA A 31 -8.94 3.10 -1.59
C ALA A 31 -7.77 2.15 -1.83
N GLN A 32 -8.02 1.02 -2.46
CA GLN A 32 -7.03 0.05 -2.89
C GLN A 32 -6.98 0.03 -4.42
N ALA A 33 -5.82 0.33 -4.97
CA ALA A 33 -5.61 0.44 -6.41
C ALA A 33 -4.94 -0.81 -6.97
N PHE A 34 -5.51 -1.34 -8.04
CA PHE A 34 -5.04 -2.55 -8.71
C PHE A 34 -4.81 -2.32 -10.20
N CYS A 35 -3.84 -3.03 -10.77
CA CYS A 35 -3.70 -3.13 -12.22
C CYS A 35 -4.97 -3.78 -12.80
N GLY A 36 -5.59 -3.12 -13.78
CA GLY A 36 -6.84 -3.58 -14.38
C GLY A 36 -6.72 -4.86 -15.20
N GLU A 37 -5.50 -5.25 -15.58
CA GLU A 37 -5.19 -6.41 -16.42
C GLU A 37 -4.73 -7.61 -15.60
N CYS A 38 -3.65 -7.46 -14.80
CA CYS A 38 -3.06 -8.58 -14.06
C CYS A 38 -3.51 -8.66 -12.59
N GLY A 39 -4.34 -7.73 -12.11
CA GLY A 39 -4.84 -7.72 -10.73
C GLY A 39 -3.79 -7.38 -9.66
N SER A 40 -2.57 -7.01 -10.04
CA SER A 40 -1.53 -6.63 -9.07
C SER A 40 -1.93 -5.40 -8.26
N HIS A 41 -1.79 -5.48 -6.94
CA HIS A 41 -2.03 -4.34 -6.04
C HIS A 41 -0.88 -3.34 -6.19
N ILE A 42 -1.22 -2.07 -6.46
CA ILE A 42 -0.25 -0.99 -6.72
C ILE A 42 -0.06 -0.13 -5.46
N TYR A 43 -1.15 0.41 -4.91
CA TYR A 43 -1.11 1.24 -3.71
C TYR A 43 -2.41 1.16 -2.90
N ALA A 44 -2.36 1.62 -1.66
CA ALA A 44 -3.55 1.95 -0.88
C ALA A 44 -3.43 3.36 -0.28
N THR A 45 -4.54 4.09 -0.19
CA THR A 45 -4.60 5.46 0.37
C THR A 45 -5.96 5.77 1.02
N SER A 46 -6.10 6.95 1.62
CA SER A 46 -7.36 7.51 2.13
C SER A 46 -8.34 7.85 1.00
N VAL A 47 -9.64 7.80 1.31
CA VAL A 47 -10.73 8.21 0.40
C VAL A 47 -11.04 9.70 0.60
N GLY A 48 -11.53 10.39 -0.45
CA GLY A 48 -11.90 11.82 -0.42
C GLY A 48 -10.73 12.74 -0.75
N ASP A 49 -10.93 14.06 -0.62
CA ASP A 49 -9.97 15.08 -1.08
C ASP A 49 -8.97 15.52 0.00
N GLY A 50 -8.99 14.90 1.18
CA GLY A 50 -8.02 15.16 2.23
C GLY A 50 -6.61 14.65 1.89
N PRO A 51 -5.57 15.09 2.63
CA PRO A 51 -4.18 14.72 2.38
C PRO A 51 -3.99 13.22 2.22
N LYS A 52 -3.22 12.83 1.20
CA LYS A 52 -2.96 11.42 0.90
C LYS A 52 -1.53 11.02 1.21
N VAL A 53 -1.41 9.83 1.79
CA VAL A 53 -0.16 9.07 1.81
C VAL A 53 -0.41 7.76 1.10
N TYR A 54 0.35 7.53 0.03
CA TYR A 54 0.28 6.35 -0.79
C TYR A 54 1.14 5.25 -0.18
N GLY A 55 0.50 4.17 0.29
CA GLY A 55 1.18 2.94 0.67
C GLY A 55 1.47 2.10 -0.57
N ILE A 56 2.60 2.35 -1.23
CA ILE A 56 3.03 1.66 -2.45
C ILE A 56 3.42 0.22 -2.12
N ARG A 57 3.00 -0.75 -2.93
CA ARG A 57 3.37 -2.16 -2.76
C ARG A 57 4.80 -2.39 -3.21
N VAL A 58 5.66 -2.86 -2.31
CA VAL A 58 7.10 -3.04 -2.60
C VAL A 58 7.34 -4.00 -3.77
N GLY A 59 6.50 -5.01 -3.93
CA GLY A 59 6.62 -5.98 -5.02
C GLY A 59 6.55 -5.37 -6.42
N THR A 60 5.96 -4.18 -6.58
CA THR A 60 5.86 -3.47 -7.87
C THR A 60 6.99 -2.46 -8.10
N ALA A 61 7.90 -2.26 -7.13
CA ALA A 61 9.00 -1.31 -7.24
C ALA A 61 10.24 -1.96 -7.88
N ARG A 62 10.91 -1.26 -8.81
CA ARG A 62 12.17 -1.74 -9.40
C ARG A 62 13.29 -1.80 -8.35
N GLN A 63 13.32 -0.83 -7.43
CA GLN A 63 14.31 -0.68 -6.37
C GLN A 63 14.00 -1.52 -5.13
N ARG A 64 13.09 -2.50 -5.22
CA ARG A 64 12.61 -3.30 -4.07
C ARG A 64 13.71 -3.90 -3.19
N GLU A 65 14.87 -4.23 -3.77
CA GLU A 65 16.03 -4.79 -3.06
C GLU A 65 16.75 -3.75 -2.18
N GLN A 66 16.57 -2.47 -2.46
CA GLN A 66 17.16 -1.35 -1.71
C GLN A 66 16.27 -0.90 -0.53
N LEU A 67 15.03 -1.41 -0.46
CA LEU A 67 14.01 -0.96 0.48
C LEU A 67 13.99 -1.87 1.71
N ILE A 68 14.89 -1.59 2.66
CA ILE A 68 15.03 -2.35 3.90
C ILE A 68 13.80 -2.14 4.80
N PRO A 69 13.10 -3.19 5.25
CA PRO A 69 11.99 -3.06 6.19
C PRO A 69 12.44 -2.43 7.51
N ARG A 70 11.69 -1.42 7.98
CA ARG A 70 12.00 -0.69 9.25
C ARG A 70 10.93 -0.80 10.31
N LYS A 71 9.76 -1.35 9.98
CA LYS A 71 8.61 -1.47 10.88
C LYS A 71 7.85 -2.76 10.61
N GLN A 72 7.49 -3.47 11.67
CA GLN A 72 6.56 -4.58 11.64
C GLN A 72 5.25 -4.14 12.30
N ILE A 73 4.14 -4.29 11.59
CA ILE A 73 2.80 -3.94 12.11
C ILE A 73 2.03 -5.24 12.26
N TRP A 74 1.15 -5.30 13.26
CA TRP A 74 0.38 -6.50 13.61
C TRP A 74 1.23 -7.66 14.17
N HIS A 75 2.44 -7.36 14.65
CA HIS A 75 3.35 -8.35 15.23
C HIS A 75 2.84 -8.97 16.54
N ARG A 76 1.85 -8.35 17.21
CA ARG A 76 1.23 -8.89 18.43
C ARG A 76 0.61 -10.29 18.28
N SER A 77 0.34 -10.71 17.05
CA SER A 77 -0.24 -12.02 16.72
C SER A 77 0.74 -12.88 15.92
N ALA A 78 2.04 -12.56 15.97
CA ALA A 78 3.08 -13.37 15.36
C ALA A 78 3.14 -14.76 16.02
N LEU A 79 3.50 -15.76 15.22
CA LEU A 79 3.70 -17.11 15.72
C LEU A 79 5.01 -17.20 16.51
N PRO A 80 5.10 -18.05 17.55
CA PRO A 80 6.26 -18.08 18.45
C PRO A 80 7.61 -18.42 17.80
N TRP A 81 7.62 -18.96 16.58
CA TRP A 81 8.83 -19.33 15.85
C TRP A 81 9.34 -18.22 14.92
N LEU A 82 8.63 -17.09 14.81
CA LEU A 82 9.13 -15.92 14.08
C LEU A 82 10.13 -15.13 14.95
N PRO A 83 11.16 -14.52 14.35
CA PRO A 83 12.06 -13.62 15.06
C PRO A 83 11.33 -12.34 15.48
N ASP A 84 11.73 -11.77 16.63
CA ASP A 84 11.24 -10.47 17.13
C ASP A 84 11.65 -9.28 16.23
#